data_AF-A0A0C3QUC5-F1
#
_entry.id   AF-A0A0C3QUC5-F1
#
_cell.length_a   1.000
_cell.length_b   1.000
_cell.length_c   1.000
_cell.angle_alpha   90.00
_cell.angle_beta   90.00
_cell.angle_gamma   90.00
#
_symmetry.space_group_name_H-M   'P 1'
#
loop_
_entity.id
_entity.type
_entity.pdbx_description
1 polymer ?
#
loop_
_entity_poly.entity_id
_entity_poly.type
_entity_poly.pdbx_seq_one_letter_code
_entity_poly.pdbx_strand_id
1 'polypeptide(L)'
;MSLALKRGFTLIELVVVIIVLGILAVTALPKFINLSQDAQVASVKATGGAFKSGIDMARAVWAVRVGSGPAENLKTFGDSESGEMNFNANGWPAQHYFTDNEASPQLDNVEDCISVWETVFQGDEPSVSRGDAQTSTDYKANYISVNQCRYHLSDNQNLSIYYDSRDGRVLVDSDPAS
;
A
#
# COMPACT_ATOMS: atom_id res chain seq x y z
N MET A 1 39.19 3.77 -53.35
CA MET A 1 38.60 4.33 -52.13
C MET A 1 37.33 5.07 -52.54
N SER A 2 36.18 4.40 -52.46
CA SER A 2 34.90 4.94 -52.93
C SER A 2 34.35 5.89 -51.85
N LEU A 3 34.19 7.17 -52.18
CA LEU A 3 33.58 8.17 -51.31
C LEU A 3 32.06 8.03 -51.42
N ALA A 4 31.45 7.36 -50.43
CA ALA A 4 30.00 7.38 -50.27
C ALA A 4 29.56 8.82 -49.97
N LEU A 5 28.80 9.45 -50.87
CA LEU A 5 28.15 10.73 -50.59
C LEU A 5 27.16 10.52 -49.44
N LYS A 6 27.46 11.07 -48.26
CA LYS A 6 26.47 11.23 -47.19
C LYS A 6 25.37 12.17 -47.70
N ARG A 7 24.22 11.60 -48.09
CA ARG A 7 22.97 12.36 -48.29
C ARG A 7 22.59 12.97 -46.94
N GLY A 8 22.72 14.28 -46.80
CA GLY A 8 22.23 15.02 -45.64
C GLY A 8 20.70 14.96 -45.59
N PHE A 9 20.15 14.93 -44.37
CA PHE A 9 18.71 15.03 -44.14
C PHE A 9 18.19 16.38 -44.66
N THR A 10 17.03 16.40 -45.31
CA THR A 10 16.46 17.65 -45.82
C THR A 10 15.75 18.42 -44.70
N LEU A 11 15.75 19.77 -44.76
CA LEU A 11 15.03 20.60 -43.77
C LEU A 11 13.53 20.27 -43.73
N ILE A 12 12.91 20.01 -44.88
CA ILE A 12 11.49 19.65 -44.97
C ILE A 12 11.20 18.33 -44.25
N GLU A 13 12.09 17.35 -44.35
CA GLU A 13 11.92 16.03 -43.75
C GLU A 13 12.01 16.11 -42.22
N LEU A 14 12.89 16.95 -41.68
CA LEU A 14 12.93 17.23 -40.24
C LEU A 14 11.67 17.96 -39.76
N VAL A 15 11.18 18.94 -40.54
CA VAL A 15 9.95 19.70 -40.21
C VAL A 15 8.71 18.79 -40.21
N VAL A 16 8.57 17.91 -41.19
CA VAL A 16 7.43 16.97 -41.24
C VAL A 16 7.48 16.00 -40.06
N VAL A 17 8.66 15.51 -39.67
CA VAL A 17 8.80 14.60 -38.53
C VAL A 17 8.35 15.26 -37.22
N ILE A 18 8.79 16.49 -36.93
CA ILE A 18 8.36 17.17 -35.69
C ILE A 18 6.86 17.49 -35.70
N ILE A 19 6.27 17.77 -36.87
CA ILE A 19 4.82 17.99 -36.99
C ILE A 19 4.07 16.68 -36.68
N VAL A 20 4.48 15.56 -37.27
CA VAL A 20 3.86 14.26 -37.02
C VAL A 20 4.01 13.85 -35.55
N LEU A 21 5.20 14.02 -34.97
CA LEU A 21 5.43 13.76 -33.54
C LEU A 21 4.58 14.68 -32.65
N GLY A 22 4.37 15.93 -33.05
CA GLY A 22 3.48 16.86 -32.35
C GLY A 22 2.03 16.38 -32.33
N ILE A 23 1.50 15.91 -33.45
CA ILE A 23 0.12 15.40 -33.56
C ILE A 23 -0.05 14.12 -32.72
N LEU A 24 0.92 13.21 -32.79
CA LEU A 24 0.91 11.97 -31.99
C LEU A 24 0.99 12.26 -30.49
N ALA A 25 1.80 13.24 -30.07
CA ALA A 25 1.91 13.62 -28.67
C ALA A 25 0.59 14.17 -28.10
N VAL A 26 -0.08 15.06 -28.82
CA VAL A 26 -1.35 15.68 -28.38
C VAL A 26 -2.47 14.65 -28.24
N THR A 27 -2.50 13.63 -29.10
CA THR A 27 -3.54 12.59 -29.06
C THR A 27 -3.27 11.49 -28.03
N ALA A 28 -2.00 11.16 -27.78
CA ALA A 28 -1.62 10.09 -26.85
C ALA A 28 -1.62 10.54 -25.37
N LEU A 29 -1.26 11.79 -25.08
CA LEU A 29 -1.04 12.27 -23.72
C LEU A 29 -2.28 12.16 -22.81
N PRO A 30 -3.52 12.54 -23.23
CA PRO A 30 -4.71 12.40 -22.38
C PRO A 30 -5.00 10.94 -22.02
N LYS A 31 -4.80 10.02 -22.96
CA LYS A 31 -5.01 8.58 -22.73
C LYS A 31 -4.00 8.02 -21.74
N PHE A 32 -2.75 8.45 -21.82
CA PHE A 32 -1.70 8.00 -20.92
C PHE A 32 -1.98 8.40 -19.46
N ILE A 33 -2.46 9.62 -19.22
CA ILE A 33 -2.83 10.09 -17.87
C ILE A 33 -3.94 9.22 -17.26
N ASN A 34 -4.99 8.92 -18.03
CA ASN A 34 -6.10 8.09 -17.55
C ASN A 34 -5.64 6.65 -17.23
N LEU A 35 -4.78 6.06 -18.08
CA LEU A 35 -4.24 4.72 -17.84
C LEU A 35 -3.40 4.64 -16.56
N SER A 36 -2.58 5.66 -16.29
CA SER A 36 -1.80 5.72 -15.05
C SER A 36 -2.69 5.81 -13.81
N GLN A 37 -3.76 6.62 -13.87
CA GLN A 37 -4.73 6.72 -12.77
C GLN A 37 -5.50 5.40 -12.56
N ASP A 38 -5.98 4.77 -13.63
CA ASP A 38 -6.65 3.47 -13.57
C ASP A 38 -5.72 2.38 -13.00
N ALA A 39 -4.43 2.42 -13.35
CA ALA A 39 -3.43 1.50 -12.82
C ALA A 39 -3.21 1.68 -11.31
N GLN A 40 -3.14 2.92 -10.82
CA GLN A 40 -3.06 3.20 -9.38
C GLN A 40 -4.32 2.70 -8.64
N VAL A 41 -5.51 2.97 -9.18
CA VAL A 41 -6.78 2.49 -8.61
C VAL A 41 -6.82 0.95 -8.54
N ALA A 42 -6.40 0.27 -9.60
CA ALA A 42 -6.33 -1.19 -9.63
C ALA A 42 -5.31 -1.74 -8.62
N SER A 43 -4.13 -1.10 -8.52
CA SER A 43 -3.08 -1.47 -7.57
C SER A 43 -3.58 -1.37 -6.12
N VAL A 44 -4.16 -0.24 -5.73
CA VAL A 44 -4.67 -0.02 -4.36
C VAL A 44 -5.81 -0.98 -4.01
N LYS A 45 -6.69 -1.31 -4.97
CA LYS A 45 -7.71 -2.36 -4.78
C LYS A 45 -7.09 -3.73 -4.53
N ALA A 46 -6.05 -4.08 -5.29
CA ALA A 46 -5.35 -5.35 -5.13
C ALA A 46 -4.63 -5.42 -3.76
N THR A 47 -3.88 -4.36 -3.40
CA THR A 47 -3.21 -4.28 -2.10
C THR A 47 -4.21 -4.31 -0.94
N GLY A 48 -5.30 -3.54 -1.01
CA GLY A 48 -6.33 -3.55 0.03
C GLY A 48 -7.04 -4.90 0.17
N GLY A 49 -7.27 -5.60 -0.94
CA GLY A 49 -7.81 -6.97 -0.93
C GLY A 49 -6.84 -7.99 -0.31
N ALA A 50 -5.54 -7.87 -0.62
CA ALA A 50 -4.50 -8.70 -0.01
C ALA A 50 -4.38 -8.42 1.50
N PHE A 51 -4.35 -7.14 1.88
CA PHE A 51 -4.31 -6.72 3.28
C PHE A 51 -5.52 -7.26 4.06
N LYS A 52 -6.74 -7.11 3.51
CA LYS A 52 -7.95 -7.72 4.10
C LYS A 52 -7.81 -9.23 4.29
N SER A 53 -7.31 -9.93 3.28
CA SER A 53 -7.13 -11.38 3.35
C SER A 53 -6.13 -11.77 4.45
N GLY A 54 -5.07 -10.98 4.64
CA GLY A 54 -4.12 -11.17 5.73
C GLY A 54 -4.74 -10.92 7.11
N ILE A 55 -5.54 -9.86 7.28
CA ILE A 55 -6.28 -9.60 8.52
C ILE A 55 -7.24 -10.75 8.84
N ASP A 56 -7.99 -11.24 7.85
CA ASP A 56 -8.93 -12.35 8.02
C ASP A 56 -8.20 -13.65 8.38
N MET A 57 -7.02 -13.90 7.77
CA MET A 57 -6.16 -15.04 8.10
C MET A 57 -5.63 -14.93 9.53
N ALA A 58 -5.13 -13.76 9.93
CA ALA A 58 -4.65 -13.51 11.28
C ALA A 58 -5.75 -13.78 12.31
N ARG A 59 -6.96 -13.29 12.04
CA ARG A 59 -8.15 -13.56 12.86
C ARG A 59 -8.44 -15.07 12.98
N ALA A 60 -8.35 -15.81 11.87
CA ALA A 60 -8.59 -17.25 11.89
C ALA A 60 -7.57 -17.99 12.77
N VAL A 61 -6.29 -17.59 12.73
CA VAL A 61 -5.26 -18.14 13.60
C VAL A 61 -5.57 -17.87 15.07
N TRP A 62 -5.93 -16.62 15.43
CA TRP A 62 -6.34 -16.27 16.78
C TRP A 62 -7.56 -17.09 17.24
N ALA A 63 -8.57 -17.26 16.38
CA ALA A 63 -9.79 -17.99 16.72
C ALA A 63 -9.52 -19.47 17.05
N VAL A 64 -8.54 -20.09 16.39
CA VAL A 64 -8.17 -21.49 16.61
C VAL A 64 -7.22 -21.66 17.80
N ARG A 65 -6.23 -20.77 17.95
CA ARG A 65 -5.16 -20.92 18.96
C ARG A 65 -5.49 -20.30 20.32
N VAL A 66 -6.32 -19.25 20.33
CA VAL A 66 -6.64 -18.45 21.51
C VAL A 66 -8.13 -18.52 21.83
N GLY A 67 -8.98 -18.27 20.84
CA GLY A 67 -10.44 -18.38 20.92
C GLY A 67 -11.15 -17.19 21.59
N SER A 68 -10.59 -16.59 22.64
CA SER A 68 -11.19 -15.42 23.30
C SER A 68 -10.16 -14.57 24.05
N GLY A 69 -10.39 -13.26 24.12
CA GLY A 69 -9.51 -12.31 24.82
C GLY A 69 -8.29 -11.87 24.00
N PRO A 70 -7.46 -10.99 24.56
CA PRO A 70 -6.26 -10.52 23.89
C PRO A 70 -5.23 -11.64 23.74
N ALA A 71 -4.33 -11.50 22.77
CA ALA A 71 -3.20 -12.40 22.58
C ALA A 71 -1.95 -11.59 22.21
N GLU A 72 -0.83 -11.93 22.81
CA GLU A 72 0.46 -11.29 22.54
C GLU A 72 1.39 -12.30 21.87
N ASN A 73 2.25 -11.82 20.97
CA ASN A 73 3.28 -12.56 20.26
C ASN A 73 2.76 -13.86 19.63
N LEU A 74 1.53 -13.83 19.11
CA LEU A 74 0.94 -15.02 18.52
C LEU A 74 1.57 -15.26 17.14
N LYS A 75 2.27 -16.37 16.99
CA LYS A 75 2.82 -16.86 15.71
C LYS A 75 1.73 -17.03 14.67
N THR A 76 1.53 -15.98 13.87
CA THR A 76 0.39 -15.84 12.98
C THR A 76 0.79 -16.16 11.54
N PHE A 77 1.96 -15.70 11.15
CA PHE A 77 2.51 -15.91 9.82
C PHE A 77 3.90 -16.53 9.93
N GLY A 78 3.95 -17.86 10.00
CA GLY A 78 5.21 -18.57 10.20
C GLY A 78 5.67 -18.62 11.65
N ASP A 79 6.90 -19.13 11.84
CA ASP A 79 7.45 -19.43 13.17
C ASP A 79 8.47 -18.40 13.68
N SER A 80 8.83 -17.44 12.83
CA SER A 80 9.75 -16.33 13.16
C SER A 80 9.05 -15.23 13.93
N GLU A 81 9.85 -14.46 14.67
CA GLU A 81 9.40 -13.29 15.43
C GLU A 81 8.69 -12.26 14.56
N SER A 82 9.17 -11.99 13.34
CA SER A 82 8.52 -11.08 12.37
C SER A 82 7.11 -11.52 11.93
N GLY A 83 6.73 -12.76 12.20
CA GLY A 83 5.42 -13.34 11.90
C GLY A 83 4.44 -13.31 13.08
N GLU A 84 4.88 -12.81 14.23
CA GLU A 84 4.08 -12.72 15.43
C GLU A 84 3.14 -11.51 15.35
N MET A 85 1.92 -11.64 15.85
CA MET A 85 0.92 -10.57 15.82
C MET A 85 0.27 -10.45 17.19
N ASN A 86 0.06 -9.21 17.65
CA ASN A 86 -0.70 -8.93 18.86
C ASN A 86 -2.17 -8.66 18.49
N PHE A 87 -3.08 -9.25 19.25
CA PHE A 87 -4.52 -9.19 19.04
C PHE A 87 -5.18 -8.51 20.23
N ASN A 88 -6.10 -7.58 19.93
CA ASN A 88 -6.92 -6.96 20.96
C ASN A 88 -7.93 -7.96 21.57
N ALA A 89 -8.66 -7.52 22.61
CA ALA A 89 -9.65 -8.35 23.30
C ALA A 89 -10.76 -8.91 22.38
N ASN A 90 -11.03 -8.23 21.25
CA ASN A 90 -12.02 -8.67 20.27
C ASN A 90 -11.46 -9.72 19.31
N GLY A 91 -10.14 -9.98 19.32
CA GLY A 91 -9.44 -10.96 18.49
C GLY A 91 -8.97 -10.41 17.14
N TRP A 92 -8.81 -9.10 17.00
CA TRP A 92 -8.34 -8.47 15.76
C TRP A 92 -6.90 -7.98 15.89
N PRO A 93 -6.11 -8.06 14.82
CA PRO A 93 -4.74 -7.52 14.78
C PRO A 93 -4.71 -6.07 15.26
N ALA A 94 -3.85 -5.78 16.23
CA ALA A 94 -3.75 -4.48 16.86
C ALA A 94 -2.38 -3.84 16.63
N GLN A 95 -1.31 -4.61 16.80
CA GLN A 95 0.08 -4.16 16.69
C GLN A 95 1.04 -5.35 16.60
N HIS A 96 2.31 -5.06 16.41
CA HIS A 96 3.42 -6.01 16.55
C HIS A 96 4.63 -5.30 17.16
N TYR A 97 4.88 -5.54 18.46
CA TYR A 97 6.06 -5.04 19.18
C TYR A 97 6.55 -6.03 20.23
N PHE A 98 7.87 -6.20 20.31
CA PHE A 98 8.53 -7.20 21.17
C PHE A 98 8.83 -6.72 22.60
N THR A 99 8.82 -5.40 22.84
CA THR A 99 9.28 -4.82 24.11
C THR A 99 8.15 -4.47 25.08
N ASP A 100 6.91 -4.43 24.59
CA ASP A 100 5.79 -3.89 25.33
C ASP A 100 4.83 -5.04 25.62
N ASN A 101 4.85 -5.52 26.87
CA ASN A 101 3.92 -6.54 27.33
C ASN A 101 2.62 -5.83 27.74
N GLU A 102 1.81 -5.47 26.75
CA GLU A 102 0.52 -4.82 26.93
C GLU A 102 -0.56 -5.88 27.13
N ALA A 103 -1.06 -6.01 28.35
CA ALA A 103 -2.09 -6.98 28.70
C ALA A 103 -3.38 -6.90 27.85
N SER A 104 -3.59 -5.80 27.13
CA SER A 104 -4.68 -5.64 26.16
C SER A 104 -4.21 -4.80 24.96
N PRO A 105 -3.56 -5.43 23.96
CA PRO A 105 -3.01 -4.73 22.80
C PRO A 105 -4.06 -3.88 22.10
N GLN A 106 -3.74 -2.63 21.81
CA GLN A 106 -4.58 -1.72 21.05
C GLN A 106 -3.83 -1.12 19.87
N LEU A 107 -4.61 -0.69 18.88
CA LEU A 107 -4.11 0.10 17.77
C LEU A 107 -4.39 1.55 18.15
N ASP A 108 -3.42 2.24 18.73
CA ASP A 108 -3.63 3.55 19.36
C ASP A 108 -2.60 4.61 18.96
N ASN A 109 -1.64 4.23 18.12
CA ASN A 109 -0.68 5.12 17.52
C ASN A 109 -0.35 4.70 16.08
N VAL A 110 0.50 5.49 15.40
CA VAL A 110 0.86 5.22 13.99
C VAL A 110 1.87 4.09 13.82
N GLU A 111 2.67 3.80 14.83
CA GLU A 111 3.62 2.68 14.79
C GLU A 111 2.87 1.34 14.85
N ASP A 112 1.74 1.27 15.55
CA ASP A 112 0.82 0.13 15.49
C ASP A 112 0.28 -0.08 14.08
N CYS A 113 -0.11 1.00 13.39
CA CYS A 113 -0.56 0.92 12.01
C CYS A 113 0.51 0.32 11.10
N ILE A 114 1.75 0.79 11.25
CA ILE A 114 2.90 0.34 10.45
C ILE A 114 3.19 -1.13 10.75
N SER A 115 3.28 -1.49 12.03
CA SER A 115 3.60 -2.86 12.45
C SER A 115 2.54 -3.87 11.97
N VAL A 116 1.23 -3.56 12.07
CA VAL A 116 0.17 -4.43 11.50
C VAL A 116 0.36 -4.60 10.00
N TRP A 117 0.70 -3.52 9.27
CA TRP A 117 0.91 -3.57 7.83
C TRP A 117 2.08 -4.48 7.45
N GLU A 118 3.24 -4.25 8.04
CA GLU A 118 4.46 -5.01 7.77
C GLU A 118 4.30 -6.49 8.15
N THR A 119 3.69 -6.79 9.30
CA THR A 119 3.42 -8.17 9.71
C THR A 119 2.40 -8.84 8.79
N VAL A 120 1.36 -8.15 8.32
CA VAL A 120 0.39 -8.74 7.37
C VAL A 120 1.05 -9.09 6.03
N PHE A 121 1.93 -8.23 5.53
CA PHE A 121 2.63 -8.46 4.26
C PHE A 121 3.88 -9.33 4.38
N GLN A 122 4.28 -9.70 5.60
CA GLN A 122 5.42 -10.60 5.85
C GLN A 122 6.74 -10.09 5.26
N GLY A 123 6.95 -8.77 5.28
CA GLY A 123 8.17 -8.16 4.74
C GLY A 123 8.01 -6.67 4.44
N ASP A 124 8.94 -6.14 3.66
CA ASP A 124 9.09 -4.70 3.41
C ASP A 124 8.24 -4.20 2.22
N GLU A 125 7.46 -5.06 1.55
CA GLU A 125 6.69 -4.72 0.36
C GLU A 125 5.22 -5.15 0.44
N PRO A 126 4.25 -4.28 0.09
CA PRO A 126 4.44 -2.87 -0.24
C PRO A 126 4.94 -2.06 0.95
N SER A 127 5.91 -1.19 0.73
CA SER A 127 6.58 -0.45 1.80
C SER A 127 5.65 0.58 2.43
N VAL A 128 5.76 0.77 3.74
CA VAL A 128 4.96 1.74 4.48
C VAL A 128 5.86 2.61 5.35
N SER A 129 5.47 3.86 5.57
CA SER A 129 6.09 4.71 6.58
C SER A 129 5.07 5.65 7.19
N ARG A 130 5.45 6.41 8.21
CA ARG A 130 4.58 7.41 8.83
C ARG A 130 4.14 8.46 7.80
N GLY A 131 2.91 8.96 7.92
CA GLY A 131 2.37 9.99 7.03
C GLY A 131 3.11 11.33 7.03
N ASP A 132 3.88 11.63 8.08
CA ASP A 132 4.73 12.82 8.18
C ASP A 132 6.18 12.59 7.71
N ALA A 133 6.55 11.34 7.42
CA ALA A 133 7.91 10.99 7.03
C ALA A 133 8.22 11.48 5.60
N GLN A 134 9.41 12.05 5.42
CA GLN A 134 9.92 12.51 4.14
C GLN A 134 10.48 11.38 3.25
N THR A 135 10.48 10.14 3.76
CA THR A 135 10.93 8.96 3.03
C THR A 135 9.99 8.62 1.87
N SER A 136 10.52 8.08 0.78
CA SER A 136 9.71 7.56 -0.33
C SER A 136 9.37 6.10 -0.05
N THR A 137 8.12 5.83 0.33
CA THR A 137 7.54 4.47 0.49
C THR A 137 6.30 4.36 -0.39
N ASP A 138 5.80 3.16 -0.63
CA ASP A 138 4.60 2.95 -1.46
C ASP A 138 3.35 3.51 -0.79
N TYR A 139 3.24 3.24 0.52
CA TYR A 139 2.14 3.69 1.36
C TYR A 139 2.64 4.52 2.53
N LYS A 140 1.69 5.29 3.09
CA LYS A 140 1.89 6.13 4.25
C LYS A 140 0.78 5.88 5.26
N ALA A 141 1.17 5.51 6.47
CA ALA A 141 0.26 5.22 7.56
C ALA A 141 -0.09 6.48 8.35
N ASN A 142 -1.37 6.64 8.64
CA ASN A 142 -1.90 7.61 9.58
C ASN A 142 -2.80 6.91 10.58
N TYR A 143 -2.53 7.17 11.85
CA TYR A 143 -3.46 6.91 12.93
C TYR A 143 -4.54 8.00 12.93
N ILE A 144 -5.80 7.63 12.69
CA ILE A 144 -6.92 8.59 12.61
C ILE A 144 -7.58 8.76 13.98
N SER A 145 -7.86 7.63 14.63
CA SER A 145 -8.50 7.54 15.93
C SER A 145 -8.24 6.17 16.52
N VAL A 146 -8.57 5.97 17.80
CA VAL A 146 -8.34 4.69 18.48
C VAL A 146 -8.95 3.54 17.66
N ASN A 147 -8.14 2.53 17.39
CA ASN A 147 -8.41 1.36 16.55
C ASN A 147 -8.52 1.59 15.04
N GLN A 148 -8.21 2.80 14.54
CA GLN A 148 -8.40 3.16 13.14
C GLN A 148 -7.13 3.67 12.47
N CYS A 149 -6.68 2.92 11.46
CA CYS A 149 -5.60 3.31 10.56
C CYS A 149 -6.13 3.68 9.18
N ARG A 150 -5.43 4.61 8.54
CA ARG A 150 -5.51 4.87 7.10
C ARG A 150 -4.12 4.75 6.49
N TYR A 151 -4.02 4.00 5.41
CA TYR A 151 -2.83 3.84 4.60
C TYR A 151 -3.11 4.52 3.26
N HIS A 152 -2.51 5.68 2.99
CA HIS A 152 -2.67 6.36 1.72
C HIS A 152 -1.54 5.99 0.76
N LEU A 153 -1.84 5.92 -0.54
CA LEU A 153 -0.82 5.72 -1.56
C LEU A 153 0.04 7.00 -1.66
N SER A 154 1.36 6.86 -1.63
CA SER A 154 2.26 8.03 -1.66
C SER A 154 2.13 8.85 -2.95
N ASP A 155 1.93 8.18 -4.08
CA ASP A 155 1.78 8.82 -5.39
C ASP A 155 0.42 9.53 -5.57
N ASN A 156 -0.59 9.13 -4.80
CA ASN A 156 -1.94 9.69 -4.87
C ASN A 156 -2.68 9.54 -3.53
N GLN A 157 -2.71 10.63 -2.76
CA GLN A 157 -3.26 10.63 -1.40
C GLN A 157 -4.79 10.45 -1.34
N ASN A 158 -5.49 10.57 -2.48
CA ASN A 158 -6.93 10.30 -2.56
C ASN A 158 -7.22 8.79 -2.50
N LEU A 159 -6.25 7.95 -2.89
CA LEU A 159 -6.38 6.51 -2.82
C LEU A 159 -5.87 6.00 -1.48
N SER A 160 -6.70 5.26 -0.75
CA SER A 160 -6.33 4.79 0.58
C SER A 160 -6.99 3.47 0.99
N ILE A 161 -6.37 2.78 1.94
CA ILE A 161 -6.88 1.59 2.61
C ILE A 161 -7.13 1.95 4.06
N TYR A 162 -8.30 1.61 4.58
CA TYR A 162 -8.70 1.84 5.97
C TYR A 162 -8.77 0.52 6.68
N TYR A 163 -8.30 0.51 7.93
CA TYR A 163 -8.43 -0.63 8.81
C TYR A 163 -9.04 -0.20 10.14
N ASP A 164 -10.04 -0.95 10.60
CA ASP A 164 -10.68 -0.80 11.90
C ASP A 164 -10.49 -2.07 12.72
N SER A 165 -9.66 -2.03 13.77
CA SER A 165 -9.38 -3.20 14.59
C SER A 165 -10.50 -3.53 15.58
N ARG A 166 -11.60 -2.75 15.65
CA ARG A 166 -12.75 -3.11 16.50
C ARG A 166 -13.53 -4.27 15.92
N ASP A 167 -13.67 -4.31 14.60
CA ASP A 167 -14.49 -5.28 13.87
C ASP A 167 -13.76 -5.95 12.69
N GLY A 168 -12.48 -5.64 12.48
CA GLY A 168 -11.68 -6.21 11.40
C GLY A 168 -12.00 -5.62 10.02
N ARG A 169 -12.77 -4.52 9.96
CA ARG A 169 -13.20 -3.96 8.69
C ARG A 169 -12.02 -3.37 7.94
N VAL A 170 -11.86 -3.80 6.69
CA VAL A 170 -10.96 -3.19 5.72
C VAL A 170 -11.78 -2.56 4.60
N LEU A 171 -11.59 -1.25 4.36
CA LEU A 171 -12.21 -0.54 3.25
C LEU A 171 -11.13 0.03 2.33
N VAL A 172 -11.43 0.06 1.04
CA VAL A 172 -10.55 0.69 0.05
C VAL A 172 -11.27 1.90 -0.52
N ASP A 173 -10.69 3.08 -0.32
CA ASP A 173 -11.06 4.27 -1.06
C ASP A 173 -10.27 4.29 -2.36
N SER A 174 -11.03 4.24 -3.45
CA SER A 174 -10.52 4.04 -4.79
C SER A 174 -11.01 5.10 -5.77
N ASP A 175 -11.63 6.16 -5.25
CA ASP A 175 -12.00 7.32 -6.03
C ASP A 175 -10.78 8.25 -6.11
N PRO A 176 -10.14 8.40 -7.28
CA PRO A 176 -8.95 9.23 -7.39
C PRO A 176 -9.26 10.74 -7.31
N ALA A 177 -10.53 11.15 -7.19
CA ALA A 177 -10.98 12.54 -7.13
C ALA A 177 -11.68 12.92 -5.80
N SER A 178 -11.66 12.03 -4.79
CA SER A 178 -12.27 12.22 -3.47
C SER A 178 -11.71 13.40 -2.68
#